data_AF-M6A1L0-F1
#
_entry.id   AF-M6A1L0-F1
#
_cell.length_a   1.000
_cell.length_b   1.000
_cell.length_c   1.000
_cell.angle_alpha   90.00
_cell.angle_beta   90.00
_cell.angle_gamma   90.00
#
_symmetry.space_group_name_H-M   'P 1'
#
loop_
_entity.id
_entity.type
_entity.pdbx_description
1 polymer ?
#
loop_
_entity_poly.entity_id
_entity_poly.type
_entity_poly.pdbx_seq_one_letter_code
_entity_poly.pdbx_strand_id
1 'polypeptide(L)'
;MIGDMGIVGPRPLTQYDVDRLEWNGKFHDVRWLVHPGIAGLSQLYSGMGARASFCFDRSYLNSKSFIMDVKIVLSTFAINVFGKKRIRERLKASLKDRKIGIRWKQWREHFKNNESRPLPKVDSEILNLRTNEMQSIAYSIAIFQLGEAGEGRIAKEIDKTILFGIDDFYREALKLFVKEEGRHARILGECVRALKGNLIESNWTERLFYFGRRLLGVRLKLMVLLAAEVVGICFYRRLADKIPNGLVKSALLDIIKDEEKHLKFHSDFFRIRIRNFFTKAIFRLLWRTIAFAACITVILDHRKTFRVLGISNWKTFQKFQKISRSTEEFIMEGLGLKLDGT
;
A
#
# COMPACT_ATOMS: atom_id res chain seq x y z
N MET A 1 32.46 -34.49 -16.26
CA MET A 1 31.68 -34.25 -15.02
C MET A 1 30.26 -34.72 -15.26
N ILE A 2 29.85 -35.79 -14.58
CA ILE A 2 28.49 -36.33 -14.62
C ILE A 2 27.61 -35.31 -13.89
N GLY A 3 26.62 -34.74 -14.60
CA GLY A 3 25.86 -33.59 -14.12
C GLY A 3 24.77 -33.99 -13.14
N ASP A 4 24.79 -33.42 -11.94
CA ASP A 4 23.70 -33.48 -10.97
C ASP A 4 22.49 -32.65 -11.44
N MET A 5 21.82 -33.11 -12.49
CA MET A 5 20.59 -32.50 -13.02
C MET A 5 19.37 -33.24 -12.50
N GLY A 6 18.40 -32.51 -11.97
CA GLY A 6 17.08 -33.02 -11.63
C GLY A 6 16.11 -33.02 -12.82
N ILE A 7 14.99 -33.72 -12.68
CA ILE A 7 13.89 -33.65 -13.66
C ILE A 7 13.25 -32.26 -13.65
N VAL A 8 13.01 -31.71 -12.45
CA VAL A 8 12.40 -30.39 -12.25
C VAL A 8 13.30 -29.48 -11.44
N GLY A 9 13.63 -28.31 -11.99
CA GLY A 9 14.54 -27.36 -11.38
C GLY A 9 14.75 -26.11 -12.23
N PRO A 10 15.46 -25.11 -11.71
CA PRO A 10 15.85 -23.94 -12.48
C PRO A 10 16.69 -24.36 -13.70
N ARG A 11 16.50 -23.70 -14.86
CA ARG A 11 17.28 -24.01 -16.07
C ARG A 11 18.79 -23.93 -15.80
N PRO A 12 19.63 -24.84 -16.30
CA PRO A 12 21.07 -24.66 -16.27
C PRO A 12 21.48 -23.41 -17.08
N LEU A 13 22.40 -22.63 -16.53
CA LEU A 13 22.96 -21.44 -17.18
C LEU A 13 24.46 -21.64 -17.39
N THR A 14 24.96 -21.15 -18.51
CA THR A 14 26.41 -21.08 -18.74
C THR A 14 27.01 -19.89 -18.00
N GLN A 15 28.33 -19.87 -17.77
CA GLN A 15 28.98 -18.71 -17.16
C GLN A 15 28.73 -17.42 -17.97
N TYR A 16 28.77 -17.52 -19.31
CA TYR A 16 28.40 -16.42 -20.20
C TYR A 16 26.96 -15.92 -19.99
N ASP A 17 25.99 -16.83 -19.79
CA ASP A 17 24.61 -16.44 -19.49
C ASP A 17 24.52 -15.74 -18.13
N VAL A 18 25.26 -16.20 -17.12
CA VAL A 18 25.29 -15.63 -15.78
C VAL A 18 25.86 -14.20 -15.83
N ASP A 19 26.98 -14.01 -16.52
CA ASP A 19 27.63 -12.71 -16.70
C ASP A 19 26.73 -11.74 -17.49
N ARG A 20 26.15 -12.18 -18.60
CA ARG A 20 25.23 -11.36 -19.41
C ARG A 20 23.98 -10.93 -18.63
N LEU A 21 23.52 -11.77 -17.71
CA LEU A 21 22.33 -11.50 -16.90
C LEU A 21 22.66 -10.72 -15.61
N GLU A 22 23.94 -10.51 -15.30
CA GLU A 22 24.45 -9.96 -14.04
C GLU A 22 24.01 -10.78 -12.81
N TRP A 23 23.93 -12.11 -12.95
CA TRP A 23 23.45 -13.02 -11.89
C TRP A 23 24.55 -13.53 -10.95
N ASN A 24 25.67 -12.81 -10.91
CA ASN A 24 26.90 -13.17 -10.23
C ASN A 24 26.91 -12.69 -8.77
N GLY A 25 25.96 -11.82 -8.41
CA GLY A 25 25.86 -11.22 -7.08
C GLY A 25 25.01 -12.02 -6.09
N LYS A 26 25.24 -11.78 -4.80
CA LYS A 26 24.61 -12.46 -3.64
C LYS A 26 23.09 -12.61 -3.69
N PHE A 27 22.40 -11.73 -4.42
CA PHE A 27 20.95 -11.79 -4.59
C PHE A 27 20.49 -13.05 -5.34
N HIS A 28 21.31 -13.61 -6.22
CA HIS A 28 20.99 -14.76 -7.06
C HIS A 28 21.53 -16.08 -6.52
N ASP A 29 22.35 -16.05 -5.46
CA ASP A 29 22.99 -17.24 -4.86
C ASP A 29 22.00 -18.33 -4.47
N VAL A 30 20.79 -17.92 -4.02
CA VAL A 30 19.70 -18.83 -3.67
C VAL A 30 19.34 -19.80 -4.79
N ARG A 31 19.62 -19.42 -6.04
CA ARG A 31 19.38 -20.23 -7.23
C ARG A 31 20.36 -21.40 -7.37
N TRP A 32 21.59 -21.20 -6.90
CA TRP A 32 22.69 -22.17 -7.00
C TRP A 32 22.65 -23.21 -5.87
N LEU A 33 21.82 -22.99 -4.85
CA LEU A 33 21.63 -23.91 -3.73
C LEU A 33 20.88 -25.20 -4.12
N VAL A 34 20.36 -25.29 -5.34
CA VAL A 34 19.50 -26.39 -5.78
C VAL A 34 19.88 -26.83 -7.18
N HIS A 35 19.85 -28.14 -7.41
CA HIS A 35 20.23 -28.72 -8.68
C HIS A 35 19.40 -28.17 -9.85
N PRO A 36 20.05 -27.85 -10.99
CA PRO A 36 19.34 -27.41 -12.18
C PRO A 36 18.47 -28.54 -12.74
N GLY A 37 17.41 -28.16 -13.46
CA GLY A 37 16.44 -29.10 -14.01
C GLY A 37 16.29 -29.04 -15.52
N ILE A 38 15.82 -30.14 -16.09
CA ILE A 38 15.43 -30.23 -17.51
C ILE A 38 14.20 -29.36 -17.77
N ALA A 39 13.21 -29.45 -16.88
CA ALA A 39 12.00 -28.64 -16.89
C ALA A 39 11.93 -27.75 -15.63
N GLY A 40 11.33 -26.58 -15.76
CA GLY A 40 11.34 -25.59 -14.70
C GLY A 40 10.18 -24.62 -14.84
N LEU A 41 9.71 -24.11 -13.71
CA LEU A 41 8.59 -23.16 -13.69
C LEU A 41 8.90 -21.93 -14.55
N SER A 42 10.13 -21.40 -14.50
CA SER A 42 10.55 -20.27 -15.35
C SER A 42 10.58 -20.61 -16.84
N GLN A 43 10.87 -21.87 -17.22
CA GLN A 43 10.86 -22.31 -18.62
C GLN A 43 9.45 -22.34 -19.21
N LEU A 44 8.44 -22.69 -18.39
CA LEU A 44 7.02 -22.64 -18.79
C LEU A 44 6.59 -21.20 -19.13
N TYR A 45 7.09 -20.22 -18.39
CA TYR A 45 6.76 -18.78 -18.56
C TYR A 45 7.82 -17.98 -19.32
N SER A 46 8.72 -18.62 -20.07
CA SER A 46 9.80 -17.92 -20.77
C SER A 46 9.31 -16.83 -21.75
N GLY A 47 10.19 -15.85 -22.01
CA GLY A 47 9.86 -14.65 -22.79
C GLY A 47 9.13 -13.57 -21.98
N MET A 48 9.30 -13.56 -20.65
CA MET A 48 8.83 -12.49 -19.74
C MET A 48 9.99 -11.65 -19.17
N GLY A 49 11.20 -11.82 -19.71
CA GLY A 49 12.42 -11.15 -19.24
C GLY A 49 13.13 -11.89 -18.10
N ALA A 50 14.42 -11.58 -17.91
CA ALA A 50 15.29 -12.25 -16.95
C ALA A 50 14.75 -12.17 -15.51
N ARG A 51 14.27 -10.99 -15.10
CA ARG A 51 13.72 -10.78 -13.74
C ARG A 51 12.52 -11.68 -13.45
N ALA A 52 11.61 -11.84 -14.40
CA ALA A 52 10.46 -12.72 -14.24
C ALA A 52 10.89 -14.19 -14.15
N SER A 53 11.88 -14.61 -14.97
CA SER A 53 12.47 -15.96 -14.88
C SER A 53 13.03 -16.23 -13.49
N PHE A 54 13.78 -15.28 -12.91
CA PHE A 54 14.29 -15.41 -11.55
C PHE A 54 13.18 -15.47 -10.49
N CYS A 55 12.10 -14.70 -10.65
CA CYS A 55 10.95 -14.78 -9.74
C CYS A 55 10.27 -16.15 -9.77
N PHE A 56 10.12 -16.76 -10.95
CA PHE A 56 9.58 -18.11 -11.06
C PHE A 56 10.53 -19.16 -10.49
N ASP A 57 11.85 -19.02 -10.71
CA ASP A 57 12.86 -19.88 -10.10
C ASP A 57 12.75 -19.79 -8.56
N ARG A 58 12.75 -18.58 -7.99
CA ARG A 58 12.60 -18.37 -6.54
C ARG A 58 11.25 -18.86 -6.00
N SER A 59 10.16 -18.67 -6.73
CA SER A 59 8.84 -19.17 -6.33
C SER A 59 8.84 -20.69 -6.26
N TYR A 60 9.44 -21.35 -7.24
CA TYR A 60 9.58 -22.80 -7.26
C TYR A 60 10.39 -23.29 -6.06
N LEU A 61 11.52 -22.65 -5.75
CA LEU A 61 12.34 -22.99 -4.59
C LEU A 61 11.59 -22.86 -3.25
N ASN A 62 10.78 -21.81 -3.10
CA ASN A 62 10.03 -21.55 -1.86
C ASN A 62 8.79 -22.43 -1.67
N SER A 63 8.25 -23.00 -2.74
CA SER A 63 7.00 -23.79 -2.70
C SER A 63 7.15 -25.18 -3.32
N LYS A 64 8.38 -25.70 -3.33
CA LYS A 64 8.71 -26.99 -3.93
C LYS A 64 7.85 -28.07 -3.29
N SER A 65 7.17 -28.85 -4.13
CA SER A 65 6.33 -29.98 -3.69
C SER A 65 6.20 -30.96 -4.85
N PHE A 66 6.03 -32.24 -4.53
CA PHE A 66 5.86 -33.29 -5.53
C PHE A 66 4.73 -32.97 -6.52
N ILE A 67 3.60 -32.44 -6.04
CA ILE A 67 2.47 -32.04 -6.88
C ILE A 67 2.85 -30.91 -7.86
N MET A 68 3.67 -29.96 -7.41
CA MET A 68 4.15 -28.87 -8.26
C MET A 68 5.09 -29.40 -9.35
N ASP A 69 5.97 -30.35 -9.02
CA ASP A 69 6.88 -30.99 -9.97
C ASP A 69 6.11 -31.74 -11.04
N VAL A 70 5.12 -32.55 -10.65
CA VAL A 70 4.19 -33.24 -11.58
C VAL A 70 3.49 -32.24 -12.50
N LYS A 71 2.98 -31.13 -11.97
CA LYS A 71 2.35 -30.07 -12.80
C LYS A 71 3.32 -29.46 -13.80
N ILE A 72 4.57 -29.23 -13.41
CA ILE A 72 5.60 -28.67 -14.30
C ILE A 72 5.91 -29.64 -15.43
N VAL A 73 6.08 -30.93 -15.12
CA VAL A 73 6.34 -31.99 -16.11
C VAL A 73 5.17 -32.10 -17.09
N LEU A 74 3.93 -32.24 -16.61
CA LEU A 74 2.74 -32.34 -17.46
C LEU A 74 2.54 -31.10 -18.33
N SER A 75 2.77 -29.90 -17.79
CA SER A 75 2.67 -28.66 -18.56
C SER A 75 3.76 -28.56 -19.63
N THR A 76 4.96 -29.07 -19.35
CA THR A 76 6.06 -29.12 -20.31
C THR A 76 5.74 -30.10 -21.44
N PHE A 77 5.16 -31.26 -21.13
CA PHE A 77 4.69 -32.20 -22.14
C PHE A 77 3.57 -31.60 -22.99
N ALA A 78 2.60 -30.92 -22.37
CA ALA A 78 1.53 -30.23 -23.09
C ALA A 78 2.05 -29.15 -24.05
N ILE A 79 3.13 -28.43 -23.69
CA ILE A 79 3.81 -27.47 -24.59
C ILE A 79 4.31 -28.15 -25.87
N ASN A 80 4.86 -29.36 -25.76
CA ASN A 80 5.37 -30.12 -26.89
C ASN A 80 4.23 -30.68 -27.76
N VAL A 81 3.14 -31.15 -27.14
CA VAL A 81 1.99 -31.76 -27.85
C VAL A 81 1.09 -30.72 -28.52
N PHE A 82 0.75 -29.63 -27.83
CA PHE A 82 -0.27 -28.68 -28.28
C PHE A 82 0.30 -27.37 -28.87
N GLY A 83 1.62 -27.26 -28.94
CA GLY A 83 2.32 -26.12 -29.50
C GLY A 83 2.68 -25.05 -28.47
N LYS A 84 3.96 -24.65 -28.50
CA LYS A 84 4.60 -23.72 -27.57
C LYS A 84 3.90 -22.37 -27.45
N LYS A 85 3.46 -21.78 -28.55
CA LYS A 85 2.80 -20.46 -28.56
C LYS A 85 1.45 -20.52 -27.83
N ARG A 86 0.58 -21.46 -28.21
CA ARG A 86 -0.77 -21.64 -27.67
C ARG A 86 -0.78 -21.90 -26.17
N ILE A 87 0.05 -22.85 -25.69
CA ILE A 87 0.10 -23.18 -24.26
C ILE A 87 0.68 -22.03 -23.44
N ARG A 88 1.73 -21.36 -23.92
CA ARG A 88 2.31 -20.22 -23.19
C ARG A 88 1.38 -19.02 -23.16
N GLU A 89 0.67 -18.74 -24.25
CA GLU A 89 -0.36 -17.70 -24.26
C GLU A 89 -1.46 -18.03 -23.25
N ARG A 90 -1.93 -19.29 -23.19
CA ARG A 90 -2.89 -19.73 -22.15
C ARG A 90 -2.35 -19.64 -20.73
N LEU A 91 -1.10 -20.03 -20.48
CA LEU A 91 -0.46 -19.92 -19.17
C LEU A 91 -0.30 -18.46 -18.74
N LYS A 92 0.16 -17.60 -19.66
CA LYS A 92 0.28 -16.15 -19.44
C LYS A 92 -1.10 -15.50 -19.26
N ALA A 93 -2.10 -15.91 -20.05
CA ALA A 93 -3.49 -15.50 -19.90
C ALA A 93 -4.03 -15.96 -18.55
N SER A 94 -3.80 -17.19 -18.11
CA SER A 94 -4.17 -17.68 -16.78
C SER A 94 -3.51 -16.90 -15.65
N LEU A 95 -2.28 -16.40 -15.81
CA LEU A 95 -1.67 -15.48 -14.85
C LEU A 95 -2.35 -14.09 -14.84
N LYS A 96 -2.80 -13.59 -15.99
CA LYS A 96 -3.57 -12.35 -16.11
C LYS A 96 -5.01 -12.51 -15.60
N ASP A 97 -5.61 -13.67 -15.85
CA ASP A 97 -6.98 -14.08 -15.52
C ASP A 97 -7.08 -14.74 -14.16
N ARG A 98 -5.96 -14.85 -13.40
CA ARG A 98 -6.00 -15.00 -11.94
C ARG A 98 -6.61 -13.71 -11.37
N LYS A 99 -7.91 -13.55 -11.61
CA LYS A 99 -8.83 -12.61 -11.00
C LYS A 99 -8.80 -12.90 -9.52
N ILE A 100 -7.91 -12.22 -8.83
CA ILE A 100 -8.16 -11.96 -7.43
C ILE A 100 -9.36 -11.00 -7.47
N GLY A 101 -10.46 -11.34 -6.79
CA GLY A 101 -11.82 -10.82 -7.04
C GLY A 101 -12.05 -9.31 -6.87
N ILE A 102 -10.99 -8.49 -6.87
CA ILE A 102 -11.02 -7.04 -6.76
C ILE A 102 -10.91 -6.45 -8.17
N ARG A 103 -11.90 -5.64 -8.54
CA ARG A 103 -11.94 -4.95 -9.84
C ARG A 103 -11.23 -3.60 -9.72
N TRP A 104 -9.92 -3.57 -9.96
CA TRP A 104 -9.12 -2.33 -9.91
C TRP A 104 -9.65 -1.20 -10.80
N LYS A 105 -10.33 -1.55 -11.89
CA LYS A 105 -11.06 -0.61 -12.74
C LYS A 105 -12.04 0.28 -11.95
N GLN A 106 -12.75 -0.27 -10.97
CA GLN A 106 -13.71 0.48 -10.15
C GLN A 106 -13.01 1.53 -9.29
N TRP A 107 -11.85 1.17 -8.71
CA TRP A 107 -11.03 2.12 -7.95
C TRP A 107 -10.48 3.24 -8.84
N ARG A 108 -10.00 2.90 -10.03
CA ARG A 108 -9.55 3.88 -11.03
C ARG A 108 -10.68 4.84 -11.42
N GLU A 109 -11.89 4.34 -11.65
CA GLU A 109 -13.06 5.17 -11.96
C GLU A 109 -13.46 6.06 -10.78
N HIS A 110 -13.44 5.53 -9.55
CA HIS A 110 -13.70 6.31 -8.34
C HIS A 110 -12.77 7.51 -8.22
N PHE A 111 -11.45 7.29 -8.26
CA PHE A 111 -10.47 8.38 -8.15
C PHE A 111 -10.53 9.36 -9.33
N LYS A 112 -10.83 8.86 -10.53
CA LYS A 112 -10.99 9.71 -11.71
C LYS A 112 -12.19 10.65 -11.57
N ASN A 113 -13.32 10.17 -11.03
CA ASN A 113 -14.49 11.01 -10.78
C ASN A 113 -14.18 12.07 -9.72
N ASN A 114 -13.41 11.70 -8.70
CA ASN A 114 -13.04 12.63 -7.63
C ASN A 114 -12.12 13.76 -8.09
N GLU A 115 -11.25 13.53 -9.10
CA GLU A 115 -10.36 14.55 -9.69
C GLU A 115 -11.14 15.77 -10.21
N SER A 116 -12.38 15.56 -10.65
CA SER A 116 -13.26 16.62 -11.19
C SER A 116 -14.01 17.43 -10.12
N ARG A 117 -13.96 17.03 -8.85
CA ARG A 117 -14.67 17.73 -7.77
C ARG A 117 -14.08 19.13 -7.57
N PRO A 118 -14.90 20.20 -7.45
CA PRO A 118 -14.37 21.53 -7.12
C PRO A 118 -13.74 21.54 -5.73
N LEU A 119 -12.75 22.41 -5.49
CA LEU A 119 -12.23 22.62 -4.14
C LEU A 119 -13.33 23.27 -3.27
N PRO A 120 -13.51 22.82 -2.01
CA PRO A 120 -14.40 23.50 -1.08
C PRO A 120 -13.90 24.93 -0.88
N LYS A 121 -14.80 25.91 -0.97
CA LYS A 121 -14.49 27.30 -0.64
C LYS A 121 -14.49 27.44 0.87
N VAL A 122 -13.31 27.46 1.46
CA VAL A 122 -13.11 27.67 2.91
C VAL A 122 -12.59 29.10 3.08
N ASP A 123 -13.45 30.08 2.79
CA ASP A 123 -13.12 31.49 2.92
C ASP A 123 -13.41 31.95 4.37
N SER A 124 -12.43 32.61 4.99
CA SER A 124 -12.37 33.09 6.39
C SER A 124 -13.62 32.83 7.26
N GLU A 125 -13.50 31.96 8.25
CA GLU A 125 -14.61 31.65 9.16
C GLU A 125 -14.49 32.39 10.50
N ILE A 126 -15.60 33.00 10.93
CA ILE A 126 -15.73 33.46 12.31
C ILE A 126 -16.29 32.28 13.12
N LEU A 127 -15.38 31.47 13.67
CA LEU A 127 -15.75 30.39 14.58
C LEU A 127 -15.85 30.90 16.00
N ASN A 128 -16.86 30.44 16.75
CA ASN A 128 -17.00 30.72 18.17
C ASN A 128 -16.03 29.84 18.99
N LEU A 129 -14.74 30.06 18.81
CA LEU A 129 -13.63 29.39 19.48
C LEU A 129 -12.72 30.41 20.15
N ARG A 130 -12.09 30.04 21.26
CA ARG A 130 -11.06 30.87 21.87
C ARG A 130 -9.84 30.96 20.95
N THR A 131 -9.11 32.07 21.01
CA THR A 131 -7.93 32.30 20.15
C THR A 131 -6.89 31.18 20.28
N ASN A 132 -6.66 30.68 21.50
CA ASN A 132 -5.73 29.57 21.74
C ASN A 132 -6.21 28.23 21.15
N GLU A 133 -7.52 27.95 21.15
CA GLU A 133 -8.11 26.77 20.53
C GLU A 133 -7.97 26.84 19.01
N MET A 134 -8.34 27.97 18.42
CA MET A 134 -8.23 28.22 16.98
C MET A 134 -6.78 28.05 16.48
N GLN A 135 -5.81 28.66 17.18
CA GLN A 135 -4.38 28.51 16.85
C GLN A 135 -3.90 27.07 17.01
N SER A 136 -4.35 26.36 18.06
CA SER A 136 -3.96 24.96 18.29
C SER A 136 -4.52 24.00 17.24
N ILE A 137 -5.73 24.27 16.74
CA ILE A 137 -6.34 23.55 15.63
C ILE A 137 -5.57 23.85 14.34
N ALA A 138 -5.34 25.13 14.02
CA ALA A 138 -4.61 25.52 12.82
C ALA A 138 -3.21 24.90 12.76
N TYR A 139 -2.48 24.89 13.89
CA TYR A 139 -1.18 24.22 14.00
C TYR A 139 -1.26 22.71 13.71
N SER A 140 -2.25 22.01 14.27
CA SER A 140 -2.44 20.59 14.00
C SER A 140 -2.80 20.31 12.55
N ILE A 141 -3.69 21.10 11.95
CA ILE A 141 -4.06 20.97 10.54
C ILE A 141 -2.83 21.23 9.64
N ALA A 142 -1.98 22.20 9.98
CA ALA A 142 -0.76 22.50 9.21
C ALA A 142 0.24 21.34 9.20
N ILE A 143 0.36 20.58 10.30
CA ILE A 143 1.19 19.36 10.34
C ILE A 143 0.65 18.30 9.38
N PHE A 144 -0.66 18.04 9.41
CA PHE A 144 -1.30 17.08 8.52
C PHE A 144 -1.21 17.51 7.06
N GLN A 145 -1.41 18.80 6.78
CA GLN A 145 -1.25 19.39 5.45
C GLN A 145 0.13 19.08 4.85
N LEU A 146 1.19 19.19 5.64
CA LEU A 146 2.54 18.86 5.22
C LEU A 146 2.71 17.35 4.96
N GLY A 147 2.04 16.51 5.75
CA GLY A 147 1.99 15.05 5.58
C GLY A 147 1.42 14.63 4.23
N GLU A 148 0.25 15.15 3.86
CA GLU A 148 -0.47 14.81 2.61
C GLU A 148 0.27 15.29 1.35
N ALA A 149 1.12 16.31 1.46
CA ALA A 149 1.92 16.81 0.34
C ALA A 149 3.07 15.85 -0.07
N GLY A 150 3.43 14.88 0.77
CA GLY A 150 4.64 14.04 0.60
C GLY A 150 4.49 12.79 -0.30
N GLU A 151 3.32 12.58 -0.88
CA GLU A 151 2.87 11.33 -1.51
C GLU A 151 3.46 11.05 -2.90
N GLY A 152 3.94 12.09 -3.60
CA GLY A 152 4.25 12.07 -5.04
C GLY A 152 5.23 11.00 -5.55
N ARG A 153 6.09 10.46 -4.67
CA ARG A 153 7.17 9.55 -5.08
C ARG A 153 6.66 8.15 -5.44
N ILE A 154 5.65 7.65 -4.73
CA ILE A 154 5.14 6.28 -4.95
C ILE A 154 4.55 6.12 -6.35
N ALA A 155 3.93 7.19 -6.88
CA ALA A 155 3.42 7.26 -8.24
C ALA A 155 4.51 7.06 -9.31
N LYS A 156 5.75 7.49 -9.07
CA LYS A 156 6.89 7.29 -10.00
C LYS A 156 7.52 5.92 -9.86
N GLU A 157 7.55 5.37 -8.65
CA GLU A 157 8.17 4.07 -8.36
C GLU A 157 7.29 2.89 -8.78
N ILE A 158 5.96 3.06 -8.77
CA ILE A 158 5.05 1.97 -9.14
C ILE A 158 5.24 1.53 -10.59
N ASP A 159 5.55 2.46 -11.51
CA ASP A 159 5.81 2.17 -12.92
C ASP A 159 7.00 1.23 -13.11
N LYS A 160 8.05 1.42 -12.29
CA LYS A 160 9.27 0.62 -12.34
C LYS A 160 9.14 -0.70 -11.59
N THR A 161 8.06 -0.89 -10.82
CA THR A 161 7.86 -2.07 -9.98
C THR A 161 7.01 -3.11 -10.71
N ILE A 162 7.49 -4.36 -10.74
CA ILE A 162 6.71 -5.50 -11.23
C ILE A 162 6.03 -6.17 -10.03
N LEU A 163 4.72 -6.00 -9.91
CA LEU A 163 3.90 -6.65 -8.89
C LEU A 163 2.96 -7.65 -9.58
N PHE A 164 3.20 -8.95 -9.37
CA PHE A 164 2.27 -9.98 -9.84
C PHE A 164 0.91 -9.85 -9.14
N GLY A 165 -0.18 -9.96 -9.91
CA GLY A 165 -1.56 -9.81 -9.42
C GLY A 165 -2.10 -8.37 -9.45
N ILE A 166 -1.37 -7.44 -10.08
CA ILE A 166 -1.75 -6.05 -10.29
C ILE A 166 -1.79 -5.76 -11.79
N ASP A 167 -2.89 -5.18 -12.24
CA ASP A 167 -3.09 -4.72 -13.61
C ASP A 167 -2.74 -3.23 -13.77
N ASP A 168 -2.84 -2.73 -14.98
CA ASP A 168 -2.57 -1.31 -15.28
C ASP A 168 -3.59 -0.38 -14.61
N PHE A 169 -4.82 -0.87 -14.35
CA PHE A 169 -5.85 -0.11 -13.65
C PHE A 169 -5.44 0.25 -12.23
N TYR A 170 -4.79 -0.65 -11.49
CA TYR A 170 -4.27 -0.29 -10.17
C TYR A 170 -3.18 0.77 -10.24
N ARG A 171 -2.27 0.68 -11.23
CA ARG A 171 -1.19 1.68 -11.38
C ARG A 171 -1.79 3.06 -11.65
N GLU A 172 -2.79 3.12 -12.52
CA GLU A 172 -3.57 4.34 -12.76
C GLU A 172 -4.28 4.82 -11.50
N ALA A 173 -4.98 3.93 -10.78
CA ALA A 173 -5.68 4.25 -9.54
C ALA A 173 -4.73 4.82 -8.48
N LEU A 174 -3.54 4.23 -8.28
CA LEU A 174 -2.56 4.72 -7.32
C LEU A 174 -2.03 6.12 -7.69
N LYS A 175 -1.87 6.42 -8.98
CA LYS A 175 -1.48 7.77 -9.43
C LYS A 175 -2.59 8.80 -9.20
N LEU A 176 -3.84 8.40 -9.41
CA LEU A 176 -4.99 9.26 -9.15
C LEU A 176 -5.20 9.48 -7.64
N PHE A 177 -4.99 8.46 -6.82
CA PHE A 177 -4.94 8.57 -5.35
C PHE A 177 -3.92 9.62 -4.92
N VAL A 178 -2.67 9.55 -5.39
CA VAL A 178 -1.63 10.56 -5.06
C VAL A 178 -2.04 11.99 -5.46
N LYS A 179 -2.84 12.16 -6.51
CA LYS A 179 -3.38 13.48 -6.88
C LYS A 179 -4.49 13.93 -5.93
N GLU A 180 -5.30 13.00 -5.43
CA GLU A 180 -6.33 13.24 -4.41
C GLU A 180 -5.70 13.66 -3.07
N GLU A 181 -4.63 13.02 -2.65
CA GLU A 181 -3.84 13.47 -1.49
C GLU A 181 -3.30 14.90 -1.65
N GLY A 182 -2.76 15.20 -2.83
CA GLY A 182 -2.35 16.57 -3.16
C GLY A 182 -3.51 17.57 -3.19
N ARG A 183 -4.75 17.10 -3.38
CA ARG A 183 -5.96 17.92 -3.21
C ARG A 183 -6.29 18.09 -1.72
N HIS A 184 -6.21 17.04 -0.90
CA HIS A 184 -6.39 17.15 0.56
C HIS A 184 -5.41 18.12 1.19
N ALA A 185 -4.12 18.06 0.80
CA ALA A 185 -3.11 19.04 1.22
C ALA A 185 -3.54 20.49 0.93
N ARG A 186 -4.13 20.76 -0.26
CA ARG A 186 -4.63 22.09 -0.62
C ARG A 186 -5.82 22.51 0.26
N ILE A 187 -6.77 21.60 0.48
CA ILE A 187 -7.94 21.85 1.34
C ILE A 187 -7.52 22.18 2.76
N LEU A 188 -6.61 21.37 3.33
CA LEU A 188 -6.07 21.60 4.68
C LEU A 188 -5.32 22.95 4.74
N GLY A 189 -4.62 23.33 3.68
CA GLY A 189 -3.98 24.64 3.56
C GLY A 189 -4.98 25.80 3.65
N GLU A 190 -6.12 25.71 2.97
CA GLU A 190 -7.20 26.70 3.12
C GLU A 190 -7.80 26.70 4.52
N CYS A 191 -8.00 25.53 5.13
CA CYS A 191 -8.45 25.44 6.53
C CYS A 191 -7.48 26.14 7.49
N VAL A 192 -6.15 25.99 7.32
CA VAL A 192 -5.16 26.69 8.13
C VAL A 192 -5.29 28.20 8.00
N ARG A 193 -5.44 28.70 6.77
CA ARG A 193 -5.59 30.15 6.51
C ARG A 193 -6.91 30.69 7.05
N ALA A 194 -8.01 29.95 6.91
CA ALA A 194 -9.31 30.32 7.44
C ALA A 194 -9.29 30.46 8.98
N LEU A 195 -8.46 29.66 9.66
CA LEU A 195 -8.22 29.73 11.10
C LEU A 195 -7.12 30.75 11.50
N LYS A 196 -6.66 31.59 10.55
CA LYS A 196 -5.59 32.58 10.74
C LYS A 196 -4.26 31.98 11.21
N GLY A 197 -4.00 30.72 10.85
CA GLY A 197 -2.73 30.04 11.10
C GLY A 197 -1.74 30.20 9.94
N ASN A 198 -0.54 29.66 10.16
CA ASN A 198 0.52 29.61 9.14
C ASN A 198 0.81 28.16 8.77
N LEU A 199 1.17 27.94 7.50
CA LEU A 199 1.68 26.65 7.05
C LEU A 199 3.05 26.37 7.69
N ILE A 200 3.38 25.09 7.83
CA ILE A 200 4.63 24.64 8.44
C ILE A 200 5.48 24.00 7.36
N GLU A 201 6.77 24.32 7.32
CA GLU A 201 7.70 23.78 6.32
C GLU A 201 8.30 22.43 6.71
N SER A 202 8.47 22.16 8.00
CA SER A 202 8.97 20.89 8.48
C SER A 202 8.44 20.52 9.86
N ASN A 203 8.17 19.23 10.07
CA ASN A 203 7.81 18.70 11.38
C ASN A 203 8.43 17.31 11.60
N TRP A 204 8.70 16.94 12.85
CA TRP A 204 9.40 15.68 13.14
C TRP A 204 8.57 14.44 12.80
N THR A 205 7.24 14.49 12.95
CA THR A 205 6.36 13.38 12.56
C THR A 205 6.33 13.23 11.06
N GLU A 206 6.27 14.33 10.32
CA GLU A 206 6.40 14.31 8.87
C GLU A 206 7.71 13.65 8.45
N ARG A 207 8.84 13.98 9.08
CA ARG A 207 10.14 13.34 8.79
C ARG A 207 10.12 11.84 9.06
N LEU A 208 9.40 11.39 10.09
CA LEU A 208 9.22 9.96 10.38
C LEU A 208 8.39 9.26 9.30
N PHE A 209 7.25 9.83 8.91
CA PHE A 209 6.41 9.29 7.82
C PHE A 209 7.15 9.34 6.48
N TYR A 210 7.93 10.40 6.24
CA TYR A 210 8.83 10.53 5.11
C TYR A 210 9.88 9.41 5.07
N PHE A 211 10.53 9.12 6.20
CA PHE A 211 11.43 7.98 6.34
C PHE A 211 10.71 6.66 6.09
N GLY A 212 9.49 6.48 6.64
CA GLY A 212 8.63 5.32 6.38
C GLY A 212 8.33 5.12 4.89
N ARG A 213 8.02 6.20 4.17
CA ARG A 213 7.81 6.22 2.71
C ARG A 213 9.10 5.93 1.90
N ARG A 214 10.28 5.96 2.54
CA ARG A 214 11.58 5.61 1.95
C ARG A 214 12.01 4.17 2.22
N LEU A 215 11.29 3.40 3.03
CA LEU A 215 11.64 2.02 3.34
C LEU A 215 11.74 1.13 2.08
N LEU A 216 12.62 0.13 2.14
CA LEU A 216 12.89 -0.75 1.00
C LEU A 216 11.67 -1.64 0.70
N GLY A 217 11.08 -1.44 -0.47
CA GLY A 217 10.00 -2.27 -1.02
C GLY A 217 8.62 -1.61 -0.97
N VAL A 218 7.94 -1.62 -2.12
CA VAL A 218 6.61 -0.99 -2.32
C VAL A 218 5.55 -1.49 -1.33
N ARG A 219 5.63 -2.76 -0.89
CA ARG A 219 4.68 -3.31 0.09
C ARG A 219 4.77 -2.63 1.45
N LEU A 220 5.99 -2.33 1.92
CA LEU A 220 6.20 -1.68 3.20
C LEU A 220 5.79 -0.21 3.14
N LYS A 221 6.09 0.47 2.03
CA LYS A 221 5.62 1.84 1.75
C LYS A 221 4.09 1.95 1.79
N LEU A 222 3.39 1.05 1.09
CA LEU A 222 1.92 1.03 1.09
C LEU A 222 1.32 0.66 2.45
N MET A 223 2.07 -0.05 3.31
CA MET A 223 1.64 -0.34 4.68
C MET A 223 1.76 0.90 5.57
N VAL A 224 2.81 1.71 5.36
CA VAL A 224 2.95 3.02 6.01
C VAL A 224 1.83 3.96 5.56
N LEU A 225 1.48 3.98 4.27
CA LEU A 225 0.33 4.74 3.77
C LEU A 225 -0.98 4.25 4.41
N LEU A 226 -1.24 2.94 4.40
CA LEU A 226 -2.40 2.36 5.08
C LEU A 226 -2.49 2.78 6.56
N ALA A 227 -1.35 2.85 7.27
CA ALA A 227 -1.32 3.31 8.65
C ALA A 227 -1.62 4.83 8.77
N ALA A 228 -1.14 5.63 7.81
CA ALA A 228 -1.47 7.05 7.71
C ALA A 228 -2.98 7.27 7.50
N GLU A 229 -3.66 6.49 6.64
CA GLU A 229 -5.13 6.56 6.47
C GLU A 229 -5.87 6.36 7.81
N VAL A 230 -5.46 5.35 8.59
CA VAL A 230 -6.05 5.09 9.91
C VAL A 230 -5.82 6.27 10.87
N VAL A 231 -4.62 6.87 10.81
CA VAL A 231 -4.30 8.09 11.57
C VAL A 231 -5.20 9.23 11.14
N GLY A 232 -5.28 9.53 9.84
CA GLY A 232 -6.09 10.61 9.25
C GLY A 232 -7.55 10.51 9.68
N ILE A 233 -8.20 9.38 9.42
CA ILE A 233 -9.59 9.10 9.82
C ILE A 233 -9.82 9.34 11.31
N CYS A 234 -8.92 8.85 12.17
CA CYS A 234 -9.06 9.01 13.62
C CYS A 234 -8.90 10.48 14.03
N PHE A 235 -7.87 11.14 13.51
CA PHE A 235 -7.47 12.47 13.92
C PHE A 235 -8.42 13.55 13.40
N TYR A 236 -8.76 13.51 12.11
CA TYR A 236 -9.71 14.44 11.51
C TYR A 236 -11.07 14.35 12.21
N ARG A 237 -11.54 13.15 12.55
CA ARG A 237 -12.80 12.97 13.31
C ARG A 237 -12.71 13.63 14.70
N ARG A 238 -11.60 13.42 15.42
CA ARG A 238 -11.38 14.02 16.75
C ARG A 238 -11.28 15.55 16.74
N LEU A 239 -10.67 16.12 15.71
CA LEU A 239 -10.66 17.56 15.52
C LEU A 239 -12.04 18.09 15.14
N ALA A 240 -12.70 17.46 14.16
CA ALA A 240 -14.03 17.87 13.69
C ALA A 240 -15.07 17.87 14.82
N ASP A 241 -14.99 16.93 15.77
CA ASP A 241 -15.87 16.87 16.95
C ASP A 241 -15.73 18.11 17.86
N LYS A 242 -14.59 18.79 17.82
CA LYS A 242 -14.27 19.98 18.64
C LYS A 242 -14.42 21.29 17.90
N ILE A 243 -14.58 21.25 16.57
CA ILE A 243 -14.78 22.44 15.74
C ILE A 243 -16.30 22.68 15.64
N PRO A 244 -16.78 23.92 15.86
CA PRO A 244 -18.16 24.30 15.60
C PRO A 244 -18.57 23.99 14.16
N ASN A 245 -19.87 23.89 13.89
CA ASN A 245 -20.33 23.66 12.52
C ASN A 245 -19.93 24.85 11.64
N GLY A 246 -19.27 24.53 10.52
CA GLY A 246 -18.66 25.49 9.59
C GLY A 246 -18.00 24.76 8.42
N LEU A 247 -17.42 25.54 7.52
CA LEU A 247 -16.66 25.13 6.34
C LEU A 247 -15.43 24.31 6.70
N VAL A 248 -14.67 24.69 7.75
CA VAL A 248 -13.50 23.92 8.20
C VAL A 248 -13.91 22.51 8.65
N LYS A 249 -14.96 22.41 9.48
CA LYS A 249 -15.48 21.11 9.93
C LYS A 249 -15.98 20.29 8.74
N SER A 250 -16.73 20.91 7.83
CA SER A 250 -17.28 20.24 6.64
C SER A 250 -16.16 19.71 5.74
N ALA A 251 -15.11 20.50 5.53
CA ALA A 251 -13.94 20.09 4.76
C ALA A 251 -13.21 18.88 5.39
N LEU A 252 -13.02 18.88 6.72
CA LEU A 252 -12.45 17.72 7.42
C LEU A 252 -13.33 16.49 7.31
N LEU A 253 -14.66 16.63 7.42
CA LEU A 253 -15.60 15.53 7.26
C LEU A 253 -15.59 14.96 5.84
N ASP A 254 -15.40 15.80 4.82
CA ASP A 254 -15.27 15.34 3.44
C ASP A 254 -13.94 14.62 3.19
N ILE A 255 -12.83 15.11 3.76
CA ILE A 255 -11.56 14.38 3.73
C ILE A 255 -11.73 13.01 4.39
N ILE A 256 -12.35 12.92 5.58
CA ILE A 256 -12.59 11.62 6.25
C ILE A 256 -13.31 10.63 5.32
N LYS A 257 -14.30 11.06 4.54
CA LYS A 257 -15.01 10.17 3.60
C LYS A 257 -14.09 9.62 2.52
N ASP A 258 -13.15 10.43 2.03
CA ASP A 258 -12.16 10.02 1.04
C ASP A 258 -11.15 9.04 1.66
N GLU A 259 -10.64 9.35 2.86
CA GLU A 259 -9.71 8.50 3.63
C GLU A 259 -10.30 7.11 3.93
N GLU A 260 -11.60 7.03 4.22
CA GLU A 260 -12.29 5.75 4.38
C GLU A 260 -12.27 4.91 3.08
N LYS A 261 -12.28 5.56 1.91
CA LYS A 261 -12.12 4.90 0.60
C LYS A 261 -10.66 4.51 0.35
N HIS A 262 -9.71 5.36 0.73
CA HIS A 262 -8.27 5.09 0.63
C HIS A 262 -7.85 3.91 1.47
N LEU A 263 -8.30 3.87 2.73
CA LEU A 263 -8.14 2.75 3.63
C LEU A 263 -8.62 1.45 3.00
N LYS A 264 -9.80 1.47 2.36
CA LYS A 264 -10.35 0.30 1.67
C LYS A 264 -9.55 -0.07 0.43
N PHE A 265 -9.13 0.90 -0.38
CA PHE A 265 -8.29 0.69 -1.56
C PHE A 265 -6.95 0.00 -1.22
N HIS A 266 -6.28 0.47 -0.17
CA HIS A 266 -5.04 -0.14 0.32
C HIS A 266 -5.29 -1.49 1.00
N SER A 267 -6.39 -1.64 1.72
CA SER A 267 -6.77 -2.92 2.32
C SER A 267 -7.02 -4.00 1.27
N ASP A 268 -7.72 -3.64 0.19
CA ASP A 268 -7.92 -4.50 -0.98
C ASP A 268 -6.57 -4.97 -1.57
N PHE A 269 -5.59 -4.07 -1.68
CA PHE A 269 -4.23 -4.39 -2.14
C PHE A 269 -3.52 -5.44 -1.27
N PHE A 270 -3.67 -5.38 0.05
CA PHE A 270 -3.05 -6.36 0.94
C PHE A 270 -3.83 -7.68 0.98
N ARG A 271 -5.17 -7.62 0.98
CA ARG A 271 -6.06 -8.78 0.99
C ARG A 271 -5.75 -9.74 -0.16
N ILE A 272 -5.52 -9.23 -1.37
CA ILE A 272 -5.22 -10.08 -2.53
C ILE A 272 -3.89 -10.84 -2.42
N ARG A 273 -2.97 -10.37 -1.58
CA ARG A 273 -1.62 -10.94 -1.47
C ARG A 273 -1.43 -11.85 -0.28
N ILE A 274 -2.20 -11.64 0.76
CA ILE A 274 -2.07 -12.39 2.01
C ILE A 274 -2.96 -13.62 1.91
N ARG A 275 -2.37 -14.75 1.51
CA ARG A 275 -3.12 -15.99 1.26
C ARG A 275 -2.79 -17.10 2.26
N ASN A 276 -1.54 -17.14 2.72
CA ASN A 276 -1.03 -18.25 3.53
C ASN A 276 -0.94 -17.86 5.01
N PHE A 277 -1.03 -18.85 5.90
CA PHE A 277 -0.93 -18.65 7.35
C PHE A 277 0.32 -17.85 7.75
N PHE A 278 1.50 -18.21 7.23
CA PHE A 278 2.74 -17.47 7.49
C PHE A 278 2.69 -16.01 7.03
N THR A 279 2.15 -15.74 5.84
CA THR A 279 2.01 -14.36 5.35
C THR A 279 1.01 -13.55 6.18
N LYS A 280 -0.03 -14.19 6.71
CA LYS A 280 -0.98 -13.57 7.66
C LYS A 280 -0.29 -13.20 8.96
N ALA A 281 0.52 -14.11 9.52
CA ALA A 281 1.27 -13.88 10.75
C ALA A 281 2.30 -12.74 10.60
N ILE A 282 3.10 -12.76 9.52
CA ILE A 282 4.09 -11.70 9.23
C ILE A 282 3.40 -10.35 9.04
N PHE A 283 2.31 -10.30 8.24
CA PHE A 283 1.59 -9.04 8.06
C PHE A 283 1.03 -8.54 9.38
N ARG A 284 0.40 -9.39 10.20
CA ARG A 284 -0.15 -9.00 11.50
C ARG A 284 0.92 -8.38 12.40
N LEU A 285 2.09 -9.01 12.47
CA LEU A 285 3.21 -8.49 13.26
C LEU A 285 3.65 -7.11 12.74
N LEU A 286 3.92 -6.98 11.44
CA LEU A 286 4.37 -5.72 10.83
C LEU A 286 3.31 -4.62 10.97
N TRP A 287 2.06 -4.94 10.66
CA TRP A 287 0.93 -4.03 10.74
C TRP A 287 0.76 -3.47 12.14
N ARG A 288 0.71 -4.33 13.17
CA ARG A 288 0.55 -3.90 14.56
C ARG A 288 1.69 -3.02 15.02
N THR A 289 2.93 -3.35 14.67
CA THR A 289 4.10 -2.55 15.01
C THR A 289 4.05 -1.17 14.35
N ILE A 290 3.79 -1.11 13.04
CA ILE A 290 3.76 0.15 12.28
C ILE A 290 2.57 1.01 12.71
N ALA A 291 1.37 0.43 12.83
CA ALA A 291 0.18 1.15 13.27
C ALA A 291 0.33 1.66 14.71
N PHE A 292 0.91 0.87 15.61
CA PHE A 292 1.21 1.33 16.97
C PHE A 292 2.19 2.50 16.98
N ALA A 293 3.29 2.39 16.23
CA ALA A 293 4.27 3.48 16.11
C ALA A 293 3.63 4.76 15.54
N ALA A 294 2.84 4.65 14.47
CA ALA A 294 2.12 5.76 13.87
C ALA A 294 1.18 6.45 14.88
N CYS A 295 0.41 5.67 15.63
CA CYS A 295 -0.51 6.17 16.64
C CYS A 295 0.20 6.95 17.76
N ILE A 296 1.25 6.35 18.34
CA ILE A 296 2.01 6.98 19.43
C ILE A 296 2.67 8.27 18.94
N THR A 297 3.28 8.25 17.76
CA THR A 297 3.90 9.42 17.13
C THR A 297 2.91 10.58 17.04
N VAL A 298 1.72 10.34 16.49
CA VAL A 298 0.71 11.40 16.29
C VAL A 298 0.14 11.89 17.62
N ILE A 299 -0.16 10.99 18.56
CA ILE A 299 -0.65 11.39 19.90
C ILE A 299 0.38 12.28 20.61
N LEU A 300 1.67 11.96 20.52
CA LEU A 300 2.73 12.75 21.15
C LEU A 300 2.89 14.13 20.50
N ASP A 301 2.82 14.20 19.18
CA ASP A 301 2.97 15.43 18.43
C ASP A 301 1.81 16.40 18.69
N HIS A 302 0.59 15.88 18.68
CA HIS A 302 -0.63 16.66 18.86
C HIS A 302 -1.09 16.76 20.32
N ARG A 303 -0.28 16.30 21.29
CA ARG A 303 -0.64 16.30 22.72
C ARG A 303 -1.02 17.67 23.26
N LYS A 304 -0.39 18.73 22.74
CA LYS A 304 -0.65 20.12 23.15
C LYS A 304 -2.04 20.55 22.68
N THR A 305 -2.35 20.34 21.40
CA THR A 305 -3.67 20.60 20.84
C THR A 305 -4.75 19.78 21.53
N PHE A 306 -4.49 18.49 21.80
CA PHE A 306 -5.43 17.64 22.54
C PHE A 306 -5.72 18.16 23.94
N ARG A 307 -4.70 18.62 24.66
CA ARG A 307 -4.89 19.24 25.98
C ARG A 307 -5.74 20.51 25.90
N VAL A 308 -5.47 21.39 24.94
CA VAL A 308 -6.20 22.65 24.76
C VAL A 308 -7.68 22.39 24.43
N LEU A 309 -7.96 21.40 23.58
CA LEU A 309 -9.32 21.04 23.13
C LEU A 309 -10.05 20.05 24.07
N GLY A 310 -9.41 19.63 25.17
CA GLY A 310 -9.97 18.62 26.08
C GLY A 310 -10.20 17.25 25.41
N ILE A 311 -9.35 16.88 24.44
CA ILE A 311 -9.36 15.56 23.78
C ILE A 311 -8.48 14.62 24.61
N SER A 312 -9.04 13.48 25.02
CA SER A 312 -8.30 12.46 25.78
C SER A 312 -7.38 11.62 24.88
N ASN A 313 -6.08 11.63 25.16
CA ASN A 313 -5.08 10.78 24.50
C ASN A 313 -5.46 9.30 24.53
N TRP A 314 -5.94 8.81 25.69
CA TRP A 314 -6.33 7.41 25.86
C TRP A 314 -7.56 7.05 25.01
N LYS A 315 -8.61 7.89 25.03
CA LYS A 315 -9.77 7.66 24.17
C LYS A 315 -9.40 7.71 22.69
N THR A 316 -8.46 8.57 22.29
CA THR A 316 -7.94 8.63 20.92
C THR A 316 -7.18 7.35 20.56
N PHE A 317 -6.30 6.88 21.44
CA PHE A 317 -5.59 5.59 21.28
C PHE A 317 -6.56 4.41 21.12
N GLN A 318 -7.58 4.32 21.97
CA GLN A 318 -8.60 3.27 21.89
C GLN A 318 -9.37 3.29 20.56
N LYS A 319 -9.77 4.47 20.09
CA LYS A 319 -10.46 4.60 18.79
C LYS A 319 -9.54 4.25 17.62
N PHE A 320 -8.28 4.68 17.66
CA PHE A 320 -7.28 4.28 16.68
C PHE A 320 -7.13 2.74 16.64
N GLN A 321 -6.95 2.11 17.80
CA GLN A 321 -6.83 0.66 17.91
C GLN A 321 -8.07 -0.06 17.35
N LYS A 322 -9.28 0.46 17.58
CA LYS A 322 -10.52 -0.09 16.99
C LYS A 322 -10.48 -0.08 15.46
N ILE A 323 -10.11 1.06 14.85
CA ILE A 323 -10.02 1.19 13.38
C ILE A 323 -8.89 0.30 12.83
N SER A 324 -7.71 0.31 13.46
CA SER A 324 -6.56 -0.49 13.06
C SER A 324 -6.85 -2.00 13.12
N ARG A 325 -7.55 -2.46 14.15
CA ARG A 325 -7.94 -3.87 14.31
C ARG A 325 -9.01 -4.27 13.32
N SER A 326 -10.01 -3.41 13.07
CA SER A 326 -10.99 -3.64 12.01
C SER A 326 -10.35 -3.69 10.61
N THR A 327 -9.33 -2.88 10.37
CA THR A 327 -8.53 -2.91 9.13
C THR A 327 -7.78 -4.24 8.99
N GLU A 328 -7.15 -4.71 10.07
CA GLU A 328 -6.50 -6.04 10.11
C GLU A 328 -7.52 -7.15 9.78
N GLU A 329 -8.68 -7.15 10.42
CA GLU A 329 -9.76 -8.14 10.21
C GLU A 329 -10.28 -8.12 8.76
N PHE A 330 -10.56 -6.93 8.19
CA PHE A 330 -10.98 -6.80 6.80
C PHE A 330 -9.94 -7.39 5.83
N ILE A 331 -8.66 -7.12 6.06
CA ILE A 331 -7.58 -7.62 5.21
C ILE A 331 -7.44 -9.15 5.34
N MET A 332 -7.59 -9.68 6.55
CA MET A 332 -7.35 -11.10 6.86
C MET A 332 -8.51 -12.03 6.49
N GLU A 333 -9.74 -11.56 6.69
CA GLU A 333 -10.95 -12.36 6.70
C GLU A 333 -12.01 -11.85 5.71
N GLY A 334 -11.85 -10.62 5.20
CA GLY A 334 -12.82 -10.02 4.28
C GLY A 334 -14.11 -9.55 4.95
N LEU A 335 -14.13 -9.45 6.28
CA LEU A 335 -15.23 -8.88 7.06
C LEU A 335 -15.37 -7.38 6.78
N GLY A 336 -16.57 -6.81 6.90
CA GLY A 336 -16.81 -5.38 6.63
C GLY A 336 -16.00 -4.44 7.53
N LEU A 337 -15.44 -3.36 6.96
CA LEU A 337 -14.75 -2.31 7.70
C LEU A 337 -15.73 -1.61 8.65
N LYS A 338 -15.43 -1.65 9.95
CA LYS A 338 -16.19 -0.96 11.00
C LYS A 338 -15.46 0.33 11.38
N LEU A 339 -15.76 1.39 10.65
CA LEU A 339 -15.12 2.71 10.82
C LEU A 339 -15.84 3.55 11.88
N ASP A 340 -17.14 3.26 12.07
CA ASP A 340 -17.96 3.84 13.12
C ASP A 340 -18.17 2.88 14.29
N GLY A 341 -18.15 3.47 15.50
CA GLY A 341 -18.75 2.83 16.65
C GLY A 341 -20.16 3.34 16.75
N THR A 342 -21.13 2.49 16.43
CA THR A 342 -22.04 2.11 17.51
C THR A 342 -21.26 1.34 18.56
#